data_AF-A0A5E4CCB9-F1
#
_entry.id   AF-A0A5E4CCB9-F1
#
_cell.length_a   1.000
_cell.length_b   1.000
_cell.length_c   1.000
_cell.angle_alpha   90.00
_cell.angle_beta   90.00
_cell.angle_gamma   90.00
#
_symmetry.space_group_name_H-M   'P 1'
#
loop_
_entity.id
_entity.type
_entity.pdbx_description
1 polymer ?
#
loop_
_entity_poly.entity_id
_entity_poly.type
_entity_poly.pdbx_seq_one_letter_code
_entity_poly.pdbx_strand_id
1 'polypeptide(L)'
;MEGSAILGDDTLLGKMLKLCGETEDKLAQELIHFELQVERDVIEPLFLLAEVEIPNIQKQRKHLAKLVLDMDSSRTRWQQTSKSSGLSSSLQPAGAKADALREEMEEAANRVEICRY
;
A
#
# COMPACT_ATOMS: atom_id res chain seq x y z
N MET A 1 -2.01 67.23 9.59
CA MET A 1 -2.41 67.22 8.17
C MET A 1 -1.24 66.94 7.21
N GLU A 2 0.03 66.93 7.65
CA GLU A 2 1.21 66.76 6.77
C GLU A 2 1.54 65.31 6.38
N GLY A 3 1.21 64.31 7.21
CA GLY A 3 1.50 62.89 6.90
C GLY A 3 0.73 62.38 5.66
N SER A 4 -0.47 62.90 5.42
CA SER A 4 -1.30 62.54 4.26
C SER A 4 -0.73 63.04 2.94
N ALA A 5 0.10 64.09 2.95
CA ALA A 5 0.74 64.63 1.74
C ALA A 5 1.98 63.83 1.33
N ILE A 6 2.58 63.06 2.25
CA ILE A 6 3.78 62.24 2.01
C ILE A 6 3.38 60.83 1.57
N LEU A 7 2.27 60.30 2.10
CA LEU A 7 1.76 58.95 1.84
C LEU A 7 0.62 58.89 0.81
N GLY A 8 0.28 60.01 0.16
CA GLY A 8 -0.76 60.01 -0.89
C GLY A 8 -0.37 59.13 -2.07
N ASP A 9 -1.36 58.51 -2.72
CA ASP A 9 -1.17 57.54 -3.81
C ASP A 9 -0.35 58.07 -5.00
N ASP A 10 -0.31 59.39 -5.19
CA ASP A 10 0.43 60.04 -6.27
C ASP A 10 1.89 60.38 -5.91
N THR A 11 2.30 60.28 -4.64
CA THR A 11 3.69 60.52 -4.24
C THR A 11 4.58 59.36 -4.67
N LEU A 12 5.89 59.62 -4.83
CA LEU A 12 6.86 58.56 -5.14
C LEU A 12 6.83 57.44 -4.10
N LEU A 13 6.71 57.80 -2.81
CA LEU A 13 6.62 56.85 -1.71
C LEU A 13 5.30 56.06 -1.76
N GLY A 14 4.16 56.71 -2.01
CA GLY A 14 2.86 56.05 -2.17
C GLY A 14 2.85 55.04 -3.31
N LYS A 15 3.38 55.42 -4.48
CA LYS A 15 3.52 54.51 -5.64
C LYS A 15 4.45 53.34 -5.35
N MET A 16 5.55 53.57 -4.65
CA MET A 16 6.50 52.52 -4.26
C MET A 16 5.86 51.54 -3.27
N LEU A 17 5.15 52.03 -2.24
CA LEU A 17 4.43 51.18 -1.29
C LEU A 17 3.34 50.37 -1.98
N LYS A 18 2.60 50.97 -2.92
CA LYS A 18 1.59 50.26 -3.72
C LYS A 18 2.21 49.13 -4.54
N LEU A 19 3.31 49.41 -5.26
CA LEU A 19 4.00 48.39 -6.04
C LEU A 19 4.53 47.25 -5.16
N CYS A 20 5.08 47.58 -3.98
CA CYS A 20 5.49 46.58 -3.00
C CYS A 20 4.32 45.71 -2.55
N GLY A 21 3.20 46.32 -2.14
CA GLY A 21 2.01 45.58 -1.71
C GLY A 21 1.42 44.68 -2.81
N GLU A 22 1.36 45.16 -4.06
CA GLU A 22 0.92 44.34 -5.20
C GLU A 22 1.88 43.19 -5.51
N THR A 23 3.18 43.39 -5.27
CA THR A 23 4.19 42.33 -5.46
C THR A 23 4.10 41.29 -4.35
N GLU A 24 3.95 41.73 -3.11
CA GLU A 24 3.77 40.86 -1.94
C GLU A 24 2.48 40.04 -2.05
N ASP A 25 1.38 40.63 -2.52
CA ASP A 25 0.11 39.92 -2.77
C ASP A 25 0.28 38.82 -3.82
N LYS A 26 0.95 39.11 -4.94
CA LYS A 26 1.26 38.10 -5.96
C LYS A 26 2.14 36.97 -5.42
N LEU A 27 3.17 37.31 -4.65
CA LEU A 27 4.03 36.31 -4.02
C LEU A 27 3.26 35.43 -3.04
N ALA A 28 2.37 36.01 -2.23
CA ALA A 28 1.52 35.26 -1.32
C ALA A 28 0.58 34.31 -2.08
N GLN A 29 -0.01 34.76 -3.19
CA GLN A 29 -0.86 33.92 -4.03
C GLN A 29 -0.07 32.76 -4.65
N GLU A 30 1.10 33.01 -5.22
CA GLU A 30 1.95 31.96 -5.78
C GLU A 30 2.37 30.94 -4.72
N LEU A 31 2.72 31.41 -3.51
CA LEU A 31 3.07 30.52 -2.40
C LEU A 31 1.90 29.61 -2.01
N ILE A 32 0.69 30.16 -1.89
CA ILE A 32 -0.52 29.37 -1.59
C ILE A 32 -0.76 28.30 -2.67
N HIS A 33 -0.67 28.67 -3.94
CA HIS A 33 -0.86 27.72 -5.03
C HIS A 33 0.20 26.62 -5.02
N PHE A 34 1.45 26.99 -4.76
CA PHE A 34 2.54 26.03 -4.63
C PHE A 34 2.30 25.05 -3.48
N GLU A 35 1.93 25.53 -2.29
CA GLU A 35 1.64 24.69 -1.13
C GLU A 35 0.49 23.71 -1.41
N LEU A 36 -0.61 24.19 -1.98
CA LEU A 36 -1.74 23.35 -2.37
C LEU A 36 -1.36 22.29 -3.42
N GLN A 37 -0.51 22.66 -4.37
CA GLN A 37 -0.04 21.74 -5.39
C GLN A 37 0.89 20.67 -4.80
N VAL A 38 1.79 21.05 -3.89
CA VAL A 38 2.66 20.10 -3.18
C VAL A 38 1.83 19.14 -2.33
N GLU A 39 0.84 19.65 -1.60
CA GLU A 39 -0.06 18.80 -0.80
C GLU A 39 -0.73 17.74 -1.67
N ARG A 40 -1.37 18.17 -2.77
CA ARG A 40 -2.11 17.28 -3.68
C ARG A 40 -1.21 16.31 -4.46
N ASP A 41 -0.12 16.80 -5.04
CA ASP A 41 0.67 16.02 -6.00
C ASP A 41 1.79 15.21 -5.34
N VAL A 42 2.15 15.54 -4.10
CA VAL A 42 3.27 14.90 -3.39
C VAL A 42 2.81 14.32 -2.06
N ILE A 43 2.22 15.11 -1.18
CA ILE A 43 1.92 14.67 0.19
C ILE A 43 0.80 13.62 0.21
N GLU A 44 -0.34 13.91 -0.43
CA GLU A 44 -1.49 13.00 -0.49
C GLU A 44 -1.13 11.63 -1.11
N PRO A 45 -0.43 11.54 -2.26
CA PRO A 45 -0.03 10.25 -2.84
C PRO A 45 0.96 9.49 -1.95
N LEU A 46 1.92 10.18 -1.33
CA LEU A 46 2.86 9.53 -0.42
C LEU A 46 2.16 9.01 0.84
N PHE A 47 1.16 9.73 1.34
CA PHE A 47 0.34 9.29 2.46
C PHE A 47 -0.46 8.04 2.11
N LEU A 48 -1.15 8.03 0.96
CA LEU A 48 -1.88 6.85 0.46
C LEU A 48 -0.96 5.64 0.30
N LEU A 49 0.20 5.84 -0.31
CA LEU A 49 1.20 4.79 -0.46
C LEU A 49 1.65 4.24 0.90
N ALA A 50 1.98 5.12 1.84
CA ALA A 50 2.52 4.77 3.15
C ALA A 50 1.50 4.11 4.08
N GLU A 51 0.28 4.65 4.15
CA GLU A 51 -0.73 4.25 5.13
C GLU A 51 -1.72 3.21 4.59
N VAL A 52 -1.83 3.04 3.28
CA VAL A 52 -2.77 2.11 2.66
C VAL A 52 -2.06 1.03 1.86
N GLU A 53 -1.31 1.41 0.84
CA GLU A 53 -0.78 0.43 -0.12
C GLU A 53 0.32 -0.45 0.50
N ILE A 54 1.30 0.14 1.16
CA ILE A 54 2.40 -0.60 1.81
C ILE A 54 1.87 -1.59 2.87
N PRO A 55 0.98 -1.19 3.81
CA PRO A 55 0.38 -2.12 4.78
C PRO A 55 -0.41 -3.25 4.12
N ASN A 56 -1.14 -2.95 3.04
CA ASN A 56 -1.87 -3.96 2.28
C ASN A 56 -0.94 -4.98 1.62
N ILE A 57 0.14 -4.53 0.97
CA ILE A 57 1.17 -5.40 0.39
C ILE A 57 1.80 -6.25 1.50
N GLN A 58 2.13 -5.67 2.64
CA GLN A 58 2.69 -6.42 3.77
C GLN A 58 1.72 -7.48 4.31
N LYS A 59 0.42 -7.15 4.39
CA LYS A 59 -0.64 -8.08 4.81
C LYS A 59 -0.77 -9.25 3.83
N GLN A 60 -0.81 -8.96 2.54
CA GLN A 60 -0.86 -9.98 1.49
C GLN A 60 0.39 -10.88 1.51
N ARG A 61 1.59 -10.30 1.64
CA ARG A 61 2.83 -11.08 1.76
C ARG A 61 2.83 -12.02 2.97
N LYS A 62 2.36 -11.54 4.14
CA LYS A 62 2.21 -12.38 5.34
C LYS A 62 1.19 -13.50 5.12
N HIS A 63 0.08 -13.20 4.45
CA HIS A 63 -0.94 -14.19 4.14
C HIS A 63 -0.41 -15.27 3.19
N LEU A 64 0.24 -14.86 2.10
CA LEU A 64 0.86 -15.78 1.14
C LEU A 64 1.92 -16.67 1.81
N ALA A 65 2.78 -16.09 2.66
CA ALA A 65 3.77 -16.87 3.42
C ALA A 65 3.10 -17.95 4.28
N LYS A 66 1.96 -17.65 4.91
CA LYS A 66 1.20 -18.63 5.67
C LYS A 66 0.63 -19.74 4.77
N LEU A 67 0.04 -19.38 3.63
CA LEU A 67 -0.50 -20.37 2.70
C LEU A 67 0.58 -21.31 2.15
N VAL A 68 1.78 -20.80 1.87
CA VAL A 68 2.92 -21.61 1.42
C VAL A 68 3.32 -22.61 2.51
N LEU A 69 3.41 -22.18 3.78
CA LEU A 69 3.71 -23.08 4.90
C LEU A 69 2.63 -24.15 5.08
N ASP A 70 1.36 -23.77 4.96
CA ASP A 70 0.23 -24.71 5.06
C ASP A 70 0.25 -25.74 3.92
N MET A 71 0.59 -25.31 2.70
CA MET A 71 0.78 -26.18 1.53
C MET A 71 1.95 -27.15 1.75
N ASP A 72 3.12 -26.68 2.19
CA ASP A 72 4.29 -27.52 2.45
C ASP A 72 4.02 -28.56 3.56
N SER A 73 3.29 -28.15 4.61
CA SER A 73 2.82 -29.03 5.68
C SER A 73 1.89 -30.12 5.14
N SER A 74 0.91 -29.75 4.30
CA SER A 74 -0.05 -30.68 3.68
C SER A 74 0.64 -31.66 2.74
N ARG A 75 1.58 -31.17 1.92
CA ARG A 75 2.44 -31.99 1.06
C ARG A 75 3.25 -33.00 1.87
N THR A 76 3.84 -32.59 3.00
CA THR A 76 4.61 -33.49 3.86
C THR A 76 3.73 -34.60 4.45
N ARG A 77 2.53 -34.26 4.94
CA ARG A 77 1.55 -35.23 5.48
C ARG A 77 1.12 -36.26 4.45
N TRP A 78 0.83 -35.82 3.22
CA TRP A 78 0.48 -36.71 2.11
C TRP A 78 1.65 -37.65 1.74
N GLN A 79 2.87 -37.12 1.63
CA GLN A 79 4.05 -37.92 1.27
C GLN A 79 4.38 -38.98 2.33
N GLN A 80 4.27 -38.65 3.63
CA GLN A 80 4.51 -39.62 4.71
C GLN A 80 3.49 -40.78 4.65
N THR A 81 2.21 -40.45 4.46
CA THR A 81 1.13 -41.46 4.39
C THR A 81 1.26 -42.34 3.14
N SER A 82 1.60 -41.74 2.01
CA SER A 82 1.82 -42.45 0.73
C SER A 82 3.02 -43.41 0.79
N LYS A 83 4.06 -43.07 1.54
CA LYS A 83 5.23 -43.95 1.75
C LYS A 83 4.94 -45.08 2.74
N SER A 84 4.14 -44.84 3.78
CA SER A 84 3.80 -45.87 4.77
C SER A 84 2.75 -46.87 4.27
N SER A 85 1.87 -46.47 3.35
CA SER A 85 0.84 -47.34 2.78
C SER A 85 1.38 -48.45 1.88
N GLY A 86 2.61 -48.30 1.35
CA GLY A 86 3.29 -49.35 0.56
C GLY A 86 3.81 -50.54 1.37
N LEU A 87 3.81 -50.44 2.71
CA LEU A 87 4.33 -51.47 3.63
C LEU A 87 3.24 -52.27 4.38
N SER A 88 1.96 -51.91 4.24
CA SER A 88 0.85 -52.49 5.02
C SER A 88 -0.16 -53.23 4.15
N SER A 89 -0.41 -54.50 4.48
CA SER A 89 -1.35 -55.44 3.83
C SER A 89 -2.85 -55.11 4.08
N SER A 90 -3.19 -54.00 4.74
CA SER A 90 -4.60 -53.58 4.96
C SER A 90 -5.09 -52.57 3.90
N LEU A 91 -5.41 -53.06 2.70
CA LEU A 91 -5.58 -52.24 1.49
C LEU A 91 -6.78 -51.25 1.45
N GLN A 92 -7.84 -51.39 2.25
CA GLN A 92 -9.07 -50.59 2.02
C GLN A 92 -9.16 -49.25 2.78
N PRO A 93 -8.88 -49.14 4.10
CA PRO A 93 -8.96 -47.85 4.81
C PRO A 93 -7.78 -46.92 4.51
N ALA A 94 -6.63 -47.49 4.12
CA ALA A 94 -5.41 -46.74 3.85
C ALA A 94 -5.49 -45.94 2.53
N GLY A 95 -6.21 -46.45 1.52
CA GLY A 95 -6.42 -45.76 0.24
C GLY A 95 -7.26 -44.50 0.40
N ALA A 96 -8.43 -44.60 1.05
CA ALA A 96 -9.32 -43.45 1.27
C ALA A 96 -8.66 -42.32 2.08
N LYS A 97 -7.83 -42.68 3.08
CA LYS A 97 -7.05 -41.69 3.84
C LYS A 97 -5.96 -41.02 2.99
N ALA A 98 -5.30 -41.77 2.10
CA ALA A 98 -4.29 -41.23 1.21
C ALA A 98 -4.89 -40.30 0.15
N ASP A 99 -6.08 -40.64 -0.38
CA ASP A 99 -6.81 -39.82 -1.34
C ASP A 99 -7.33 -38.52 -0.70
N ALA A 100 -7.91 -38.58 0.51
CA ALA A 100 -8.32 -37.38 1.24
C ALA A 100 -7.16 -36.41 1.52
N LEU A 101 -5.97 -36.94 1.86
CA LEU A 101 -4.77 -36.11 2.06
C LEU A 101 -4.20 -35.56 0.74
N ARG A 102 -4.45 -36.22 -0.39
CA ARG A 102 -4.09 -35.70 -1.72
C ARG A 102 -4.97 -34.50 -2.06
N GLU A 103 -6.27 -34.63 -1.87
CA GLU A 103 -7.25 -33.56 -2.10
C GLU A 103 -6.92 -32.33 -1.23
N GLU A 104 -6.64 -32.51 0.07
CA GLU A 104 -6.23 -31.41 0.96
C GLU A 104 -4.96 -30.70 0.47
N MET A 105 -3.98 -31.46 -0.06
CA MET A 105 -2.76 -30.89 -0.63
C MET A 105 -3.04 -30.09 -1.91
N GLU A 106 -3.88 -30.61 -2.81
CA GLU A 106 -4.26 -29.93 -4.06
C GLU A 106 -5.04 -28.64 -3.78
N GLU A 107 -5.97 -28.66 -2.82
CA GLU A 107 -6.66 -27.45 -2.36
C GLU A 107 -5.70 -26.42 -1.75
N ALA A 108 -4.74 -26.85 -0.93
CA ALA A 108 -3.76 -25.94 -0.35
C ALA A 108 -2.88 -25.28 -1.41
N ALA A 109 -2.50 -26.02 -2.45
CA ALA A 109 -1.77 -25.48 -3.60
C ALA A 109 -2.62 -24.48 -4.40
N ASN A 110 -3.89 -24.80 -4.66
CA ASN A 110 -4.82 -23.88 -5.33
C ASN A 110 -5.00 -22.57 -4.56
N ARG A 111 -5.11 -22.63 -3.22
CA ARG A 111 -5.18 -21.43 -2.37
C ARG A 111 -3.95 -20.54 -2.50
N VAL A 112 -2.74 -21.13 -2.58
CA VAL A 112 -1.50 -20.38 -2.82
C VAL A 112 -1.52 -19.72 -4.19
N GLU A 113 -1.95 -20.44 -5.23
CA GLU A 113 -2.01 -19.94 -6.60
C GLU A 113 -2.97 -18.75 -6.74
N ILE A 114 -4.20 -18.87 -6.21
CA ILE A 114 -5.19 -17.78 -6.19
C ILE A 114 -4.66 -16.55 -5.46
N CYS A 115 -3.94 -16.71 -4.34
CA CYS A 115 -3.40 -15.59 -3.57
C CYS A 115 -2.21 -14.88 -4.23
N ARG A 116 -1.62 -15.45 -5.29
CA ARG A 116 -0.51 -14.84 -6.04
C ARG A 116 -0.99 -13.92 -7.16
N TYR A 117 -2.26 -14.00 -7.53
CA TYR A 117 -2.93 -13.14 -8.51
C TYR A 117 -3.59 -11.95 -7.81
#